data_AF-A0A1H7M334-F1
#
_entry.id   AF-A0A1H7M334-F1
#
_cell.length_a   1.000
_cell.length_b   1.000
_cell.length_c   1.000
_cell.angle_alpha   90.00
_cell.angle_beta   90.00
_cell.angle_gamma   90.00
#
_symmetry.space_group_name_H-M   'P 1'
#
loop_
_entity.id
_entity.type
_entity.pdbx_description
1 polymer ?
#
loop_
_entity_poly.entity_id
_entity_poly.type
_entity_poly.pdbx_seq_one_letter_code
_entity_poly.pdbx_strand_id
1 'polypeptide(L)'
;MAVDDSIQVTSETGRLRRVLVHSPDSGLGKVVPSKAQDWLFEDIVHLDTIRRNEYDYYVKLLLYFLDERKIKGRLAHIDDPASERAFYKPGHRAFYHSEKVIELQVLLTEILESPSIKSQLVASVCAIEACSYEIQQEMMGYTPAALARVFFSGTYNETVLIFPPIPNFIFTRDIGIVINNHILLNKPKKEARKREALIAKYIFYHHPIFAGYRDRIIELTDTQHHFLLPKDSAAEKVTLEGGDVMVVSKDHILVGVSERTSREAAAQVVAHLFERGVVSKATIVRIPNKRDYMHIDTVFTQVKKDVWVMLGDFSRERTKGLQTDDIHRALRIQTHKADRLEIIQFEKADTAHPRFFESLEDLLIDVSVSDLGCAAEDVRIILSGNDEFPYDAREQWTDSCNLLALREGVVLGYDRNDRTTEAFRMAGFDIVDVRTLLADLEAGRLSVDALNDTLVLMPSAELSRARGGFHCMSMPLLRDE
;
A
#
# COMPACT_ATOMS: atom_id res chain seq x y z
N MET A 1 26.92 6.29 13.55
CA MET A 1 26.07 5.18 14.03
C MET A 1 25.91 4.24 12.85
N ALA A 2 26.12 2.94 13.04
CA ALA A 2 25.86 1.96 11.98
C ALA A 2 24.39 2.07 11.55
N VAL A 3 24.14 1.96 10.25
CA VAL A 3 22.77 1.94 9.72
C VAL A 3 22.13 0.68 10.28
N ASP A 4 21.00 0.83 10.97
CA ASP A 4 20.23 -0.30 11.45
C ASP A 4 19.57 -0.96 10.23
N ASP A 5 20.14 -2.05 9.72
CA ASP A 5 19.64 -2.80 8.57
C ASP A 5 18.43 -3.69 8.91
N SER A 6 17.82 -3.49 10.08
CA SER A 6 16.62 -4.22 10.47
C SER A 6 15.43 -3.92 9.56
N ILE A 7 14.69 -4.99 9.29
CA ILE A 7 13.37 -5.02 8.67
C ILE A 7 12.45 -5.67 9.69
N GLN A 8 11.55 -4.87 10.25
CA GLN A 8 10.59 -5.30 11.24
C GLN A 8 9.34 -4.40 11.26
N VAL A 9 8.15 -4.98 11.07
CA VAL A 9 6.87 -4.26 11.18
C VAL A 9 5.92 -5.06 12.05
N THR A 10 5.70 -4.59 13.28
CA THR A 10 4.86 -5.25 14.30
C THR A 10 3.53 -4.55 14.54
N SER A 11 3.29 -3.41 13.89
CA SER A 11 2.07 -2.61 14.03
C SER A 11 1.85 -1.72 12.80
N GLU A 12 0.64 -1.23 12.57
CA GLU A 12 0.35 -0.22 11.54
C GLU A 12 0.72 1.20 12.00
N THR A 13 0.76 1.44 13.31
CA THR A 13 0.86 2.79 13.91
C THR A 13 2.17 3.08 14.63
N GLY A 14 3.02 2.07 14.88
CA GLY A 14 4.37 2.26 15.41
C GLY A 14 5.16 3.25 14.56
N ARG A 15 6.06 4.02 15.18
CA ARG A 15 6.78 5.09 14.47
C ARG A 15 7.53 4.53 13.27
N LEU A 16 7.25 5.08 12.09
CA LEU A 16 7.88 4.70 10.85
C LEU A 16 9.35 5.10 10.84
N ARG A 17 10.23 4.13 10.65
CA ARG A 17 11.70 4.33 10.61
C ARG A 17 12.29 4.11 9.22
N ARG A 18 11.69 3.20 8.44
CA ARG A 18 12.11 2.91 7.07
C ARG A 18 10.91 2.51 6.22
N VAL A 19 10.88 2.98 4.98
CA VAL A 19 9.80 2.75 4.02
C VAL A 19 10.37 2.56 2.61
N LEU A 20 9.79 1.64 1.86
CA LEU A 20 9.96 1.54 0.40
C LEU A 20 8.88 2.36 -0.30
N VAL A 21 9.30 3.10 -1.31
CA VAL A 21 8.45 3.91 -2.16
C VAL A 21 8.86 3.73 -3.62
N HIS A 22 7.94 4.11 -4.52
CA HIS A 22 8.23 4.27 -5.94
C HIS A 22 7.65 5.59 -6.44
N SER A 23 8.53 6.44 -6.94
CA SER A 23 8.17 7.77 -7.40
C SER A 23 7.42 7.70 -8.75
N PRO A 24 6.37 8.52 -8.98
CA PRO A 24 5.64 8.58 -10.24
C PRO A 24 6.57 8.74 -11.44
N ASP A 25 6.64 7.72 -12.28
CA ASP A 25 7.59 7.62 -13.38
C ASP A 25 7.01 8.12 -14.71
N SER A 26 7.79 8.06 -15.79
CA SER A 26 7.31 8.48 -17.12
C SER A 26 6.28 7.54 -17.73
N GLY A 27 6.14 6.31 -17.21
CA GLY A 27 5.13 5.35 -17.63
C GLY A 27 3.72 5.82 -17.28
N LEU A 28 3.56 6.42 -16.08
CA LEU A 28 2.28 6.99 -15.63
C LEU A 28 1.75 8.08 -16.58
N GLY A 29 2.64 8.92 -17.11
CA GLY A 29 2.28 9.97 -18.08
C GLY A 29 2.01 9.48 -19.50
N LYS A 30 2.16 8.18 -19.77
CA LYS A 30 1.96 7.56 -21.10
C LYS A 30 0.74 6.65 -21.17
N VAL A 31 -0.02 6.56 -20.09
CA VAL A 31 -1.31 5.88 -20.11
C VAL A 31 -2.22 6.62 -21.08
N VAL A 32 -2.84 5.89 -22.00
CA VAL A 32 -3.81 6.44 -22.96
C VAL A 32 -5.22 5.98 -22.59
N PRO A 33 -6.28 6.78 -22.83
CA PRO A 33 -7.64 6.46 -22.40
C PRO A 33 -8.13 5.08 -22.82
N SER A 34 -7.82 4.66 -24.06
CA SER A 34 -8.22 3.37 -24.61
C SER A 34 -7.54 2.16 -23.95
N LYS A 35 -6.47 2.38 -23.16
CA LYS A 35 -5.68 1.35 -22.49
C LYS A 35 -5.65 1.49 -20.96
N ALA A 36 -6.22 2.55 -20.40
CA ALA A 36 -6.23 2.80 -18.97
C ALA A 36 -6.79 1.58 -18.20
N GLN A 37 -7.97 1.08 -18.60
CA GLN A 37 -8.57 -0.09 -17.96
C GLN A 37 -7.77 -1.38 -18.16
N ASP A 38 -7.18 -1.58 -19.35
CA ASP A 38 -6.32 -2.75 -19.65
C ASP A 38 -5.07 -2.76 -18.76
N TRP A 39 -4.56 -1.59 -18.40
CA TRP A 39 -3.39 -1.40 -17.52
C TRP A 39 -3.78 -1.14 -16.07
N LEU A 40 -5.04 -1.39 -15.71
CA LEU A 40 -5.61 -1.25 -14.36
C LEU A 40 -5.41 0.15 -13.79
N PHE A 41 -5.54 1.17 -14.63
CA PHE A 41 -5.47 2.57 -14.25
C PHE A 41 -6.82 3.24 -14.53
N GLU A 42 -7.36 3.95 -13.56
CA GLU A 42 -8.78 4.35 -13.61
C GLU A 42 -9.02 5.67 -14.35
N ASP A 43 -8.02 6.55 -14.37
CA ASP A 43 -8.14 7.85 -15.02
C ASP A 43 -6.80 8.36 -15.55
N ILE A 44 -6.83 9.26 -16.54
CA ILE A 44 -5.60 9.86 -17.09
C ILE A 44 -5.20 11.04 -16.22
N VAL A 45 -3.96 10.99 -15.74
CA VAL A 45 -3.42 11.95 -14.78
C VAL A 45 -2.41 12.91 -15.42
N HIS A 46 -2.34 14.13 -14.89
CA HIS A 46 -1.28 15.07 -15.26
C HIS A 46 0.00 14.80 -14.46
N LEU A 47 0.94 14.08 -15.08
CA LEU A 47 2.17 13.59 -14.43
C LEU A 47 2.98 14.70 -13.72
N ASP A 48 3.11 15.88 -14.34
CA ASP A 48 3.87 16.98 -13.76
C ASP A 48 3.20 17.56 -12.51
N THR A 49 1.85 17.56 -12.45
CA THR A 49 1.11 17.96 -11.25
C THR A 49 1.30 16.93 -10.15
N ILE A 50 1.10 15.64 -10.45
CA ILE A 50 1.34 14.54 -9.49
C ILE A 50 2.73 14.66 -8.87
N ARG A 51 3.74 14.91 -9.70
CA ARG A 51 5.12 15.02 -9.23
C ARG A 51 5.31 16.26 -8.36
N ARG A 52 5.16 17.45 -8.95
CA ARG A 52 5.59 18.71 -8.34
C ARG A 52 4.70 19.18 -7.21
N ASN A 53 3.39 18.97 -7.36
CA ASN A 53 2.39 19.60 -6.51
C ASN A 53 1.82 18.63 -5.47
N GLU A 54 2.19 17.34 -5.50
CA GLU A 54 1.60 16.31 -4.64
C GLU A 54 2.67 15.36 -4.08
N TYR A 55 3.24 14.48 -4.91
CA TYR A 55 4.16 13.43 -4.48
C TYR A 55 5.51 13.97 -3.97
N ASP A 56 6.02 15.09 -4.51
CA ASP A 56 7.23 15.73 -3.99
C ASP A 56 7.03 16.19 -2.54
N TYR A 57 5.84 16.67 -2.16
CA TYR A 57 5.52 16.98 -0.76
C TYR A 57 5.51 15.73 0.11
N TYR A 58 4.99 14.60 -0.41
CA TYR A 58 4.99 13.33 0.29
C TYR A 58 6.41 12.87 0.61
N VAL A 59 7.31 12.88 -0.38
CA VAL A 59 8.73 12.54 -0.20
C VAL A 59 9.41 13.50 0.78
N LYS A 60 9.16 14.81 0.68
CA LYS A 60 9.72 15.78 1.63
C LYS A 60 9.31 15.45 3.06
N LEU A 61 8.02 15.20 3.28
CA LEU A 61 7.48 14.91 4.61
C LEU A 61 8.07 13.61 5.18
N LEU A 62 8.13 12.54 4.38
CA LEU A 62 8.82 11.31 4.77
C LEU A 62 10.28 11.56 5.15
N LEU A 63 11.02 12.35 4.37
CA LEU A 63 12.41 12.67 4.67
C LEU A 63 12.54 13.44 5.99
N TYR A 64 11.64 14.37 6.31
CA TYR A 64 11.64 15.04 7.61
C TYR A 64 11.43 14.06 8.78
N PHE A 65 10.50 13.12 8.65
CA PHE A 65 10.22 12.16 9.72
C PHE A 65 11.30 11.08 9.86
N LEU A 66 11.85 10.62 8.74
CA LEU A 66 12.73 9.45 8.71
C LEU A 66 14.22 9.86 8.62
N ASP A 67 14.59 10.80 7.75
CA ASP A 67 15.99 11.13 7.42
C ASP A 67 16.23 12.64 7.24
N GLU A 68 15.98 13.41 8.31
CA GLU A 68 16.02 14.88 8.31
C GLU A 68 17.33 15.45 7.72
N ARG A 69 18.45 14.75 7.91
CA ARG A 69 19.79 15.09 7.40
C ARG A 69 19.85 15.31 5.88
N LYS A 70 18.93 14.70 5.13
CA LYS A 70 18.88 14.79 3.66
C LYS A 70 18.15 16.05 3.18
N ILE A 71 17.29 16.64 4.00
CA ILE A 71 16.32 17.66 3.56
C ILE A 71 16.39 18.98 4.35
N LYS A 72 16.67 18.95 5.65
CA LYS A 72 16.64 20.14 6.50
C LYS A 72 17.63 21.20 6.04
N GLY A 73 17.15 22.43 5.93
CA GLY A 73 17.90 23.61 5.46
C GLY A 73 18.13 23.64 3.95
N ARG A 74 17.44 22.77 3.18
CA ARG A 74 17.67 22.62 1.74
C ARG A 74 16.40 22.84 0.90
N LEU A 75 15.24 23.13 1.49
CA LEU A 75 13.99 23.23 0.73
C LEU A 75 14.07 24.27 -0.40
N ALA A 76 14.64 25.44 -0.11
CA ALA A 76 14.80 26.50 -1.11
C ALA A 76 15.65 26.06 -2.33
N HIS A 77 16.67 25.23 -2.12
CA HIS A 77 17.50 24.70 -3.21
C HIS A 77 16.84 23.53 -3.93
N ILE A 78 16.15 22.66 -3.19
CA ILE A 78 15.43 21.51 -3.72
C ILE A 78 14.29 21.95 -4.65
N ASP A 79 13.55 23.00 -4.26
CA ASP A 79 12.40 23.53 -4.97
C ASP A 79 12.75 24.59 -6.01
N ASP A 80 14.03 24.97 -6.13
CA ASP A 80 14.49 25.89 -7.15
C ASP A 80 14.16 25.32 -8.56
N PRO A 81 13.43 26.05 -9.41
CA PRO A 81 13.16 25.61 -10.77
C PRO A 81 14.42 25.26 -11.57
N ALA A 82 15.55 25.93 -11.30
CA ALA A 82 16.84 25.66 -11.94
C ALA A 82 17.43 24.29 -11.54
N SER A 83 16.99 23.71 -10.43
CA SER A 83 17.38 22.35 -10.01
C SER A 83 16.65 21.28 -10.84
N GLU A 84 15.65 21.62 -11.66
CA GLU A 84 14.92 20.69 -12.54
C GLU A 84 14.45 19.39 -11.86
N ARG A 85 14.03 19.46 -10.58
CA ARG A 85 13.67 18.29 -9.74
C ARG A 85 14.77 17.24 -9.61
N ALA A 86 16.04 17.62 -9.75
CA ALA A 86 17.20 16.75 -9.62
C ALA A 86 17.21 15.92 -8.33
N PHE A 87 16.69 16.49 -7.24
CA PHE A 87 16.58 15.84 -5.93
C PHE A 87 15.65 14.61 -5.94
N TYR A 88 14.69 14.55 -6.87
CA TYR A 88 13.65 13.52 -6.94
C TYR A 88 13.83 12.51 -8.08
N LYS A 89 14.92 12.61 -8.86
CA LYS A 89 15.15 11.78 -10.05
C LYS A 89 16.14 10.64 -9.72
N PRO A 90 15.70 9.38 -9.64
CA PRO A 90 16.60 8.26 -9.40
C PRO A 90 17.64 8.15 -10.53
N GLY A 91 18.92 8.01 -10.16
CA GLY A 91 20.05 8.01 -11.09
C GLY A 91 20.65 9.40 -11.38
N HIS A 92 20.06 10.48 -10.88
CA HIS A 92 20.71 11.80 -10.88
C HIS A 92 21.65 11.95 -9.68
N ARG A 93 22.81 12.59 -9.85
CA ARG A 93 23.83 12.75 -8.79
C ARG A 93 23.34 13.47 -7.52
N ALA A 94 22.31 14.31 -7.66
CA ALA A 94 21.73 15.09 -6.57
C ALA A 94 20.47 14.43 -5.97
N PHE A 95 20.13 13.21 -6.40
CA PHE A 95 19.01 12.45 -5.84
C PHE A 95 19.17 12.29 -4.33
N TYR A 96 18.07 12.36 -3.58
CA TYR A 96 18.10 12.34 -2.12
C TYR A 96 18.80 11.09 -1.54
N HIS A 97 18.66 9.94 -2.22
CA HIS A 97 19.36 8.68 -1.93
C HIS A 97 19.39 8.34 -0.43
N SER A 98 18.20 8.26 0.18
CA SER A 98 18.03 7.98 1.61
C SER A 98 18.05 6.47 1.84
N GLU A 99 18.65 6.06 2.96
CA GLU A 99 18.64 4.66 3.44
C GLU A 99 17.38 4.35 4.28
N LYS A 100 16.48 5.34 4.42
CA LYS A 100 15.26 5.24 5.22
C LYS A 100 14.00 5.49 4.39
N VAL A 101 14.06 6.44 3.46
CA VAL A 101 13.05 6.57 2.39
C VAL A 101 13.68 5.96 1.15
N ILE A 102 13.39 4.69 0.88
CA ILE A 102 14.12 3.91 -0.11
C ILE A 102 13.32 3.82 -1.40
N GLU A 103 13.96 4.15 -2.52
CA GLU A 103 13.35 4.11 -3.84
C GLU A 103 13.64 2.78 -4.55
N LEU A 104 12.58 2.05 -4.93
CA LEU A 104 12.69 0.75 -5.60
C LEU A 104 13.49 0.82 -6.92
N GLN A 105 13.39 1.93 -7.67
CA GLN A 105 14.18 2.09 -8.90
C GLN A 105 15.69 2.12 -8.63
N VAL A 106 16.12 2.65 -7.47
CA VAL A 106 17.53 2.64 -7.06
C VAL A 106 17.97 1.21 -6.77
N LEU A 107 17.20 0.47 -5.96
CA LEU A 107 17.51 -0.94 -5.65
C LEU A 107 17.59 -1.79 -6.92
N LEU A 108 16.67 -1.58 -7.87
CA LEU A 108 16.69 -2.27 -9.16
C LEU A 108 17.95 -1.91 -9.97
N THR A 109 18.34 -0.63 -9.97
CA THR A 109 19.55 -0.17 -10.65
C THR A 109 20.80 -0.86 -10.09
N GLU A 110 20.90 -0.96 -8.76
CA GLU A 110 22.03 -1.58 -8.07
C GLU A 110 22.16 -3.07 -8.38
N ILE A 111 21.06 -3.85 -8.34
CA ILE A 111 21.15 -5.29 -8.68
C ILE A 111 21.47 -5.53 -10.16
N LEU A 112 21.11 -4.58 -11.04
CA LEU A 112 21.38 -4.66 -12.48
C LEU A 112 22.84 -4.34 -12.85
N GLU A 113 23.66 -3.90 -11.89
CA GLU A 113 25.11 -3.82 -12.07
C GLU A 113 25.74 -5.21 -12.23
N SER A 114 25.11 -6.25 -11.67
CA SER A 114 25.54 -7.63 -11.85
C SER A 114 25.19 -8.14 -13.26
N PRO A 115 26.18 -8.51 -14.10
CA PRO A 115 25.92 -8.97 -15.46
C PRO A 115 25.01 -10.21 -15.54
N SER A 116 25.11 -11.11 -14.54
CA SER A 116 24.27 -12.31 -14.49
C SER A 116 22.81 -11.97 -14.19
N ILE A 117 22.57 -11.11 -13.19
CA ILE A 117 21.22 -10.67 -12.82
C ILE A 117 20.60 -9.88 -13.98
N LYS A 118 21.36 -8.95 -14.56
CA LYS A 118 20.94 -8.19 -15.74
C LYS A 118 20.49 -9.12 -16.88
N SER A 119 21.31 -10.12 -17.22
CA SER A 119 20.98 -11.06 -18.30
C SER A 119 19.70 -11.85 -18.01
N GLN A 120 19.56 -12.35 -16.78
CA GLN A 120 18.38 -13.13 -16.37
C GLN A 120 17.11 -12.28 -16.34
N LEU A 121 17.17 -11.06 -15.81
CA LEU A 121 16.01 -10.20 -15.69
C LEU A 121 15.57 -9.65 -17.05
N VAL A 122 16.51 -9.25 -17.92
CA VAL A 122 16.19 -8.86 -19.30
C VAL A 122 15.48 -9.98 -20.04
N ALA A 123 16.01 -11.20 -20.00
CA ALA A 123 15.37 -12.35 -20.65
C ALA A 123 13.98 -12.64 -20.06
N SER A 124 13.83 -12.54 -18.73
CA SER A 124 12.56 -12.79 -18.03
C SER A 124 11.50 -11.73 -18.38
N VAL A 125 11.87 -10.45 -18.40
CA VAL A 125 10.97 -9.36 -18.79
C VAL A 125 10.59 -9.49 -20.26
N CYS A 126 11.55 -9.72 -21.16
CA CYS A 126 11.27 -9.92 -22.58
C CYS A 126 10.34 -11.11 -22.83
N ALA A 127 10.44 -12.19 -22.04
CA ALA A 127 9.54 -13.33 -22.12
C ALA A 127 8.10 -12.99 -21.66
N ILE A 128 7.95 -12.23 -20.57
CA ILE A 128 6.63 -11.78 -20.08
C ILE A 128 5.97 -10.82 -21.09
N GLU A 129 6.74 -9.89 -21.63
CA GLU A 129 6.25 -8.82 -22.52
C GLU A 129 6.27 -9.22 -24.00
N ALA A 130 6.60 -10.48 -24.32
CA ALA A 130 6.71 -11.00 -25.68
C ALA A 130 7.57 -10.14 -26.63
N CYS A 131 8.71 -9.65 -26.13
CA CYS A 131 9.66 -8.86 -26.92
C CYS A 131 10.36 -9.71 -27.99
N SER A 132 10.76 -9.07 -29.10
CA SER A 132 11.61 -9.72 -30.09
C SER A 132 13.04 -9.94 -29.55
N TYR A 133 13.77 -10.84 -30.19
CA TYR A 133 15.16 -11.11 -29.83
C TYR A 133 16.06 -9.88 -30.08
N GLU A 134 15.77 -9.09 -31.12
CA GLU A 134 16.49 -7.85 -31.44
C GLU A 134 16.34 -6.83 -30.31
N ILE A 135 15.11 -6.63 -29.81
CA ILE A 135 14.85 -5.75 -28.65
C ILE A 135 15.60 -6.26 -27.42
N GLN A 136 15.59 -7.58 -27.19
CA GLN A 136 16.32 -8.17 -26.07
C GLN A 136 17.83 -7.86 -26.16
N GLN A 137 18.44 -8.02 -27.35
CA GLN A 137 19.84 -7.68 -27.57
C GLN A 137 20.14 -6.20 -27.39
N GLU A 138 19.24 -5.32 -27.85
CA GLU A 138 19.35 -3.87 -27.64
C GLU A 138 19.32 -3.52 -26.14
N MET A 139 18.36 -4.08 -25.39
CA MET A 139 18.23 -3.87 -23.95
C MET A 139 19.44 -4.37 -23.15
N MET A 140 20.10 -5.44 -23.62
CA MET A 140 21.35 -5.89 -23.03
C MET A 140 22.48 -4.85 -23.13
N GLY A 141 22.43 -3.95 -24.11
CA GLY A 141 23.37 -2.83 -24.26
C GLY A 141 23.11 -1.64 -23.33
N TYR A 142 21.94 -1.56 -22.69
CA TYR A 142 21.60 -0.40 -21.84
C TYR A 142 22.39 -0.36 -20.53
N THR A 143 22.58 0.85 -20.00
CA THR A 143 23.13 1.03 -18.65
C THR A 143 22.12 0.51 -17.61
N PRO A 144 22.58 0.07 -16.42
CA PRO A 144 21.67 -0.41 -15.35
C PRO A 144 20.56 0.59 -15.02
N ALA A 145 20.89 1.88 -14.90
CA ALA A 145 19.92 2.93 -14.61
C ALA A 145 18.91 3.15 -15.75
N ALA A 146 19.34 3.04 -17.01
CA ALA A 146 18.43 3.14 -18.14
C ALA A 146 17.51 1.92 -18.22
N LEU A 147 18.05 0.73 -17.97
CA LEU A 147 17.30 -0.51 -17.99
C LEU A 147 16.25 -0.55 -16.87
N ALA A 148 16.59 -0.11 -15.65
CA ALA A 148 15.64 0.02 -14.55
C ALA A 148 14.46 0.93 -14.95
N ARG A 149 14.71 2.10 -15.55
CA ARG A 149 13.65 2.98 -16.06
C ARG A 149 12.79 2.32 -17.13
N VAL A 150 13.39 1.55 -18.03
CA VAL A 150 12.66 0.83 -19.09
C VAL A 150 11.74 -0.23 -18.47
N PHE A 151 12.19 -0.97 -17.46
CA PHE A 151 11.38 -1.99 -16.80
C PHE A 151 10.13 -1.44 -16.11
N PHE A 152 10.17 -0.20 -15.61
CA PHE A 152 8.98 0.47 -15.07
C PHE A 152 8.15 1.16 -16.16
N SER A 153 8.76 2.08 -16.90
CA SER A 153 8.05 2.97 -17.83
C SER A 153 7.70 2.34 -19.17
N GLY A 154 8.32 1.19 -19.51
CA GLY A 154 8.20 0.57 -20.83
C GLY A 154 8.88 1.35 -21.96
N THR A 155 9.64 2.41 -21.65
CA THR A 155 10.19 3.33 -22.66
C THR A 155 11.66 3.66 -22.43
N TYR A 156 12.43 3.77 -23.52
CA TYR A 156 13.87 4.07 -23.44
C TYR A 156 14.19 5.57 -23.55
N ASN A 157 13.59 6.29 -24.50
CA ASN A 157 13.97 7.67 -24.85
C ASN A 157 12.75 8.62 -25.04
N GLU A 158 11.77 8.54 -24.14
CA GLU A 158 10.48 9.26 -24.18
C GLU A 158 9.57 8.93 -25.36
N THR A 159 10.10 8.65 -26.54
CA THR A 159 9.34 8.44 -27.79
C THR A 159 9.18 6.97 -28.17
N VAL A 160 10.15 6.10 -27.86
CA VAL A 160 10.07 4.67 -28.19
C VAL A 160 9.43 3.89 -27.04
N LEU A 161 8.22 3.36 -27.30
CA LEU A 161 7.52 2.41 -26.43
C LEU A 161 7.94 0.99 -26.82
N ILE A 162 8.60 0.29 -25.89
CA ILE A 162 9.05 -1.10 -26.06
C ILE A 162 7.93 -2.06 -25.66
N PHE A 163 7.34 -1.83 -24.49
CA PHE A 163 6.21 -2.58 -23.95
C PHE A 163 5.36 -1.69 -23.02
N PRO A 164 4.14 -2.09 -22.63
CA PRO A 164 3.28 -1.30 -21.74
C PRO A 164 3.97 -0.87 -20.43
N PRO A 165 3.70 0.33 -19.88
CA PRO A 165 4.19 0.74 -18.56
C PRO A 165 3.50 -0.05 -17.43
N ILE A 166 4.07 -0.01 -16.23
CA ILE A 166 3.45 -0.53 -14.99
C ILE A 166 3.07 0.65 -14.06
N PRO A 167 2.00 1.40 -14.38
CA PRO A 167 1.65 2.65 -13.67
C PRO A 167 1.30 2.43 -12.19
N ASN A 168 0.80 1.24 -11.83
CA ASN A 168 0.42 0.89 -10.46
C ASN A 168 1.61 0.60 -9.54
N PHE A 169 2.84 0.60 -10.06
CA PHE A 169 4.04 0.36 -9.24
C PHE A 169 4.27 1.46 -8.19
N ILE A 170 3.62 2.64 -8.33
CA ILE A 170 3.57 3.68 -7.29
C ILE A 170 2.92 3.17 -5.99
N PHE A 171 2.02 2.18 -6.09
CA PHE A 171 1.34 1.55 -4.96
C PHE A 171 2.19 0.42 -4.40
N THR A 172 3.28 0.79 -3.73
CA THR A 172 4.27 -0.16 -3.22
C THR A 172 3.73 -1.13 -2.18
N ARG A 173 2.61 -0.79 -1.52
CA ARG A 173 1.88 -1.68 -0.62
C ARG A 173 1.52 -2.99 -1.28
N ASP A 174 1.12 -2.94 -2.55
CA ASP A 174 0.67 -4.12 -3.29
C ASP A 174 1.81 -5.03 -3.74
N ILE A 175 3.06 -4.59 -3.65
CA ILE A 175 4.23 -5.33 -4.12
C ILE A 175 4.63 -6.39 -3.08
N GLY A 176 4.55 -6.04 -1.81
CA GLY A 176 4.86 -6.92 -0.70
C GLY A 176 4.65 -6.24 0.64
N ILE A 177 4.66 -7.03 1.71
CA ILE A 177 4.42 -6.56 3.07
C ILE A 177 5.39 -7.19 4.04
N VAL A 178 5.83 -6.40 5.01
CA VAL A 178 6.61 -6.88 6.14
C VAL A 178 5.65 -7.24 7.28
N ILE A 179 5.76 -8.48 7.78
CA ILE A 179 4.97 -9.01 8.90
C ILE A 179 5.96 -9.48 9.95
N ASN A 180 6.05 -8.74 11.06
CA ASN A 180 7.14 -8.84 12.00
C ASN A 180 8.46 -8.80 11.23
N ASN A 181 9.23 -9.88 11.22
CA ASN A 181 10.51 -9.99 10.51
C ASN A 181 10.45 -10.85 9.23
N HIS A 182 9.25 -11.08 8.68
CA HIS A 182 9.01 -11.82 7.44
C HIS A 182 8.54 -10.90 6.33
N ILE A 183 8.82 -11.27 5.08
CA ILE A 183 8.40 -10.50 3.90
C ILE A 183 7.45 -11.35 3.07
N LEU A 184 6.19 -10.95 2.97
CA LEU A 184 5.20 -11.59 2.13
C LEU A 184 5.17 -10.88 0.77
N LEU A 185 5.56 -11.58 -0.29
CA LEU A 185 5.50 -11.04 -1.65
C LEU A 185 4.13 -11.27 -2.27
N ASN A 186 3.72 -10.35 -3.14
CA ASN A 186 2.44 -10.42 -3.80
C ASN A 186 2.34 -11.58 -4.80
N LYS A 187 1.10 -11.94 -5.13
CA LYS A 187 0.79 -12.86 -6.21
C LYS A 187 -0.38 -12.28 -7.01
N PRO A 188 -0.09 -11.46 -8.05
CA PRO A 188 -1.12 -10.67 -8.71
C PRO A 188 -2.13 -11.56 -9.46
N LYS A 189 -3.40 -11.15 -9.43
CA LYS A 189 -4.49 -11.80 -10.18
C LYS A 189 -4.43 -11.52 -11.68
N LYS A 190 -3.95 -10.33 -12.06
CA LYS A 190 -3.99 -9.82 -13.43
C LYS A 190 -2.62 -9.94 -14.09
N GLU A 191 -2.62 -10.36 -15.35
CA GLU A 191 -1.41 -10.54 -16.15
C GLU A 191 -0.57 -9.26 -16.26
N ALA A 192 -1.22 -8.09 -16.36
CA ALA A 192 -0.56 -6.78 -16.45
C ALA A 192 0.38 -6.47 -15.27
N ARG A 193 0.18 -7.10 -14.10
CA ARG A 193 1.00 -6.89 -12.90
C ARG A 193 2.09 -7.95 -12.70
N LYS A 194 2.21 -8.94 -13.61
CA LYS A 194 3.25 -9.99 -13.49
C LYS A 194 4.65 -9.42 -13.52
N ARG A 195 4.89 -8.37 -14.32
CA ARG A 195 6.19 -7.69 -14.38
C ARG A 195 6.53 -7.00 -13.06
N GLU A 196 5.54 -6.41 -12.38
CA GLU A 196 5.70 -5.81 -11.05
C GLU A 196 6.22 -6.85 -10.04
N ALA A 197 5.53 -8.00 -9.96
CA ALA A 197 5.90 -9.11 -9.08
C ALA A 197 7.29 -9.69 -9.41
N LEU A 198 7.62 -9.81 -10.71
CA LEU A 198 8.94 -10.26 -11.14
C LEU A 198 10.06 -9.31 -10.69
N ILE A 199 9.90 -8.00 -10.95
CA ILE A 199 10.90 -6.98 -10.57
C ILE A 199 11.09 -6.99 -9.06
N ALA A 200 10.00 -7.01 -8.30
CA ALA A 200 10.03 -7.07 -6.85
C ALA A 200 10.80 -8.31 -6.37
N LYS A 201 10.47 -9.49 -6.89
CA LYS A 201 11.17 -10.74 -6.55
C LYS A 201 12.68 -10.61 -6.74
N TYR A 202 13.13 -10.05 -7.88
CA TYR A 202 14.55 -9.85 -8.11
C TYR A 202 15.19 -8.88 -7.11
N ILE A 203 14.52 -7.78 -6.77
CA ILE A 203 14.97 -6.86 -5.73
C ILE A 203 15.10 -7.56 -4.38
N PHE A 204 14.03 -8.21 -3.89
CA PHE A 204 14.01 -8.83 -2.57
C PHE A 204 14.99 -10.00 -2.42
N TYR A 205 15.21 -10.80 -3.47
CA TYR A 205 16.13 -11.94 -3.39
C TYR A 205 17.59 -11.59 -3.68
N HIS A 206 17.88 -10.50 -4.39
CA HIS A 206 19.27 -10.18 -4.78
C HIS A 206 19.86 -8.95 -4.09
N HIS A 207 19.05 -7.97 -3.69
CA HIS A 207 19.59 -6.75 -3.10
C HIS A 207 20.22 -7.02 -1.71
N PRO A 208 21.38 -6.41 -1.38
CA PRO A 208 22.06 -6.62 -0.09
C PRO A 208 21.21 -6.28 1.14
N ILE A 209 20.36 -5.26 1.07
CA ILE A 209 19.49 -4.84 2.20
C ILE A 209 18.56 -5.97 2.69
N PHE A 210 18.19 -6.92 1.82
CA PHE A 210 17.32 -8.04 2.17
C PHE A 210 18.10 -9.33 2.44
N ALA A 211 19.44 -9.32 2.41
CA ALA A 211 20.25 -10.52 2.48
C ALA A 211 20.00 -11.36 3.74
N GLY A 212 19.80 -10.70 4.89
CA GLY A 212 19.50 -11.35 6.18
C GLY A 212 18.05 -11.84 6.34
N TYR A 213 17.19 -11.63 5.32
CA TYR A 213 15.76 -11.93 5.37
C TYR A 213 15.31 -12.92 4.28
N ARG A 214 16.21 -13.39 3.42
CA ARG A 214 15.86 -14.23 2.25
C ARG A 214 15.18 -15.54 2.62
N ASP A 215 15.53 -16.12 3.75
CA ASP A 215 14.91 -17.31 4.34
C ASP A 215 13.51 -17.04 4.94
N ARG A 216 13.19 -15.77 5.17
CA ARG A 216 11.92 -15.27 5.72
C ARG A 216 11.02 -14.63 4.67
N ILE A 217 11.41 -14.68 3.40
CA ILE A 217 10.53 -14.33 2.30
C ILE A 217 9.48 -15.45 2.15
N ILE A 218 8.22 -15.05 2.02
CA ILE A 218 7.07 -15.92 1.81
C ILE A 218 6.53 -15.62 0.41
N GLU A 219 6.47 -16.65 -0.42
CA GLU A 219 5.81 -16.62 -1.73
C GLU A 219 4.67 -17.65 -1.71
N LEU A 220 3.49 -17.25 -2.17
CA LEU A 220 2.37 -18.16 -2.29
C LEU A 220 2.48 -19.00 -3.57
N THR A 221 2.09 -20.27 -3.48
CA THR A 221 2.06 -21.18 -4.63
C THR A 221 0.63 -21.58 -4.96
N ASP A 222 0.39 -21.96 -6.22
CA ASP A 222 -0.89 -22.56 -6.58
C ASP A 222 -1.01 -23.94 -5.93
N THR A 223 -2.24 -24.34 -5.62
CA THR A 223 -2.49 -25.63 -4.98
C THR A 223 -2.12 -26.77 -5.94
N GLN A 224 -1.72 -27.92 -5.39
CA GLN A 224 -1.34 -29.09 -6.20
C GLN A 224 -2.45 -29.50 -7.18
N HIS A 225 -3.71 -29.40 -6.74
CA HIS A 225 -4.87 -29.68 -7.59
C HIS A 225 -5.04 -28.68 -8.73
N HIS A 226 -4.63 -27.42 -8.57
CA HIS A 226 -4.71 -26.42 -9.63
C HIS A 226 -3.88 -26.81 -10.87
N PHE A 227 -2.72 -27.46 -10.68
CA PHE A 227 -1.87 -27.91 -11.79
C PHE A 227 -2.52 -28.98 -12.68
N LEU A 228 -3.51 -29.70 -12.16
CA LEU A 228 -4.22 -30.76 -12.86
C LEU A 228 -5.51 -30.29 -13.53
N LEU A 229 -5.90 -29.04 -13.30
CA LEU A 229 -7.14 -28.51 -13.85
C LEU A 229 -6.92 -27.92 -15.25
N PRO A 230 -7.92 -28.03 -16.15
CA PRO A 230 -7.90 -27.33 -17.43
C PRO A 230 -7.67 -25.82 -17.23
N LYS A 231 -6.97 -25.17 -18.17
CA LYS A 231 -6.72 -23.71 -18.12
C LYS A 231 -8.01 -22.89 -18.01
N ASP A 232 -9.12 -23.41 -18.51
CA ASP A 232 -10.45 -22.78 -18.48
C ASP A 232 -11.31 -23.20 -17.26
N SER A 233 -10.74 -23.95 -16.30
CA SER A 233 -11.47 -24.31 -15.09
C SER A 233 -11.71 -23.08 -14.22
N ALA A 234 -12.91 -22.99 -13.64
CA ALA A 234 -13.30 -21.91 -12.73
C ALA A 234 -12.67 -22.02 -11.33
N ALA A 235 -11.64 -22.86 -11.13
CA ALA A 235 -10.96 -22.93 -9.84
C ALA A 235 -10.18 -21.63 -9.61
N GLU A 236 -10.46 -20.97 -8.48
CA GLU A 236 -9.81 -19.73 -8.13
C GLU A 236 -8.30 -19.93 -8.02
N LYS A 237 -7.54 -19.18 -8.82
CA LYS A 237 -6.09 -19.08 -8.67
C LYS A 237 -5.78 -18.46 -7.32
N VAL A 238 -4.65 -18.85 -6.74
CA VAL A 238 -4.18 -18.23 -5.51
C VAL A 238 -3.68 -16.83 -5.86
N THR A 239 -4.31 -15.80 -5.33
CA THR A 239 -3.95 -14.39 -5.57
C THR A 239 -3.91 -13.61 -4.28
N LEU A 240 -2.95 -12.70 -4.16
CA LEU A 240 -2.73 -11.88 -2.97
C LEU A 240 -2.17 -10.53 -3.39
N GLU A 241 -2.77 -9.46 -2.88
CA GLU A 241 -2.24 -8.10 -2.94
C GLU A 241 -2.07 -7.56 -1.52
N GLY A 242 -1.08 -6.68 -1.32
CA GLY A 242 -0.74 -6.24 0.02
C GLY A 242 -1.78 -5.33 0.68
N GLY A 243 -2.59 -4.59 -0.07
CA GLY A 243 -3.70 -3.83 0.53
C GLY A 243 -4.64 -4.69 1.41
N ASP A 244 -4.60 -6.02 1.23
CA ASP A 244 -5.36 -6.96 2.05
C ASP A 244 -4.61 -7.53 3.27
N VAL A 245 -3.44 -7.04 3.65
CA VAL A 245 -2.74 -7.55 4.84
C VAL A 245 -2.34 -6.40 5.75
N MET A 246 -2.79 -6.46 7.01
CA MET A 246 -2.48 -5.44 8.02
C MET A 246 -1.92 -6.09 9.27
N VAL A 247 -0.83 -5.55 9.80
CA VAL A 247 -0.22 -6.01 11.04
C VAL A 247 -0.73 -5.13 12.16
N VAL A 248 -1.81 -5.53 12.83
CA VAL A 248 -2.50 -4.67 13.81
C VAL A 248 -1.88 -4.76 15.20
N SER A 249 -1.22 -5.87 15.51
CA SER A 249 -0.31 -6.01 16.65
C SER A 249 0.78 -7.02 16.33
N LYS A 250 1.78 -7.13 17.22
CA LYS A 250 2.90 -8.08 17.06
C LYS A 250 2.43 -9.52 16.89
N ASP A 251 1.32 -9.89 17.51
CA ASP A 251 0.80 -11.25 17.52
C ASP A 251 -0.49 -11.41 16.71
N HIS A 252 -1.01 -10.34 16.10
CA HIS A 252 -2.28 -10.36 15.36
C HIS A 252 -2.17 -9.69 13.98
N ILE A 253 -2.52 -10.45 12.95
CA ILE A 253 -2.71 -9.94 11.58
C ILE A 253 -4.19 -9.93 11.15
N LEU A 254 -4.53 -8.99 10.28
CA LEU A 254 -5.77 -9.03 9.50
C LEU A 254 -5.44 -9.40 8.05
N VAL A 255 -6.24 -10.29 7.46
CA VAL A 255 -6.11 -10.71 6.06
C VAL A 255 -7.44 -10.56 5.34
N GLY A 256 -7.50 -9.68 4.35
CA GLY A 256 -8.64 -9.43 3.50
C GLY A 256 -8.88 -10.56 2.51
N VAL A 257 -10.15 -10.89 2.27
CA VAL A 257 -10.58 -11.62 1.07
C VAL A 257 -11.42 -10.65 0.25
N SER A 258 -10.94 -10.33 -0.94
CA SER A 258 -11.39 -9.20 -1.76
C SER A 258 -11.50 -9.57 -3.25
N GLU A 259 -11.69 -8.59 -4.13
CA GLU A 259 -11.59 -8.81 -5.58
C GLU A 259 -10.17 -9.27 -5.99
N ARG A 260 -9.16 -8.89 -5.20
CA ARG A 260 -7.73 -9.06 -5.49
C ARG A 260 -7.08 -10.20 -4.72
N THR A 261 -7.56 -10.50 -3.51
CA THR A 261 -7.05 -11.57 -2.66
C THR A 261 -8.04 -12.73 -2.53
N SER A 262 -7.60 -13.94 -2.89
CA SER A 262 -8.43 -15.14 -2.86
C SER A 262 -8.51 -15.78 -1.47
N ARG A 263 -9.52 -16.62 -1.24
CA ARG A 263 -9.71 -17.34 0.02
C ARG A 263 -8.56 -18.29 0.31
N GLU A 264 -8.08 -18.97 -0.72
CA GLU A 264 -6.95 -19.89 -0.65
C GLU A 264 -5.66 -19.15 -0.29
N ALA A 265 -5.48 -17.92 -0.78
CA ALA A 265 -4.33 -17.10 -0.41
C ALA A 265 -4.40 -16.72 1.07
N ALA A 266 -5.54 -16.24 1.56
CA ALA A 266 -5.72 -15.92 2.97
C ALA A 266 -5.44 -17.14 3.87
N ALA A 267 -5.98 -18.31 3.53
CA ALA A 267 -5.72 -19.55 4.25
C ALA A 267 -4.24 -19.94 4.24
N GLN A 268 -3.56 -19.84 3.09
CA GLN A 268 -2.12 -20.11 3.01
C GLN A 268 -1.32 -19.13 3.86
N VAL A 269 -1.60 -17.83 3.81
CA VAL A 269 -0.89 -16.82 4.60
C VAL A 269 -0.99 -17.14 6.09
N VAL A 270 -2.21 -17.38 6.60
CA VAL A 270 -2.43 -17.73 8.01
C VAL A 270 -1.67 -19.00 8.38
N ALA A 271 -1.74 -20.05 7.56
CA ALA A 271 -1.03 -21.31 7.80
C ALA A 271 0.49 -21.12 7.88
N HIS A 272 1.10 -20.46 6.89
CA HIS A 272 2.55 -20.23 6.85
C HIS A 272 3.04 -19.43 8.07
N LEU A 273 2.29 -18.40 8.47
CA LEU A 273 2.67 -17.55 9.59
C LEU A 273 2.49 -18.26 10.94
N PHE A 274 1.44 -19.05 11.11
CA PHE A 274 1.26 -19.88 12.30
C PHE A 274 2.32 -20.98 12.40
N GLU A 275 2.60 -21.71 11.32
CA GLU A 275 3.62 -22.76 11.28
C GLU A 275 5.01 -22.22 11.65
N ARG A 276 5.36 -21.05 11.12
CA ARG A 276 6.64 -20.37 11.42
C ARG A 276 6.64 -19.64 12.76
N GLY A 277 5.50 -19.56 13.45
CA GLY A 277 5.36 -18.85 14.72
C GLY A 277 5.60 -17.35 14.60
N VAL A 278 5.26 -16.76 13.46
CA VAL A 278 5.39 -15.32 13.23
C VAL A 278 4.33 -14.56 14.02
N VAL A 279 3.11 -15.08 14.08
CA VAL A 279 1.99 -14.57 14.86
C VAL A 279 1.22 -15.71 15.51
N SER A 280 0.44 -15.41 16.55
CA SER A 280 -0.44 -16.38 17.21
C SER A 280 -1.92 -16.19 16.87
N LYS A 281 -2.31 -15.02 16.35
CA LYS A 281 -3.69 -14.66 16.03
C LYS A 281 -3.79 -14.14 14.61
N ALA A 282 -4.85 -14.52 13.90
CA ALA A 282 -5.13 -14.01 12.56
C ALA A 282 -6.63 -13.85 12.35
N THR A 283 -7.08 -12.73 11.79
CA THR A 283 -8.48 -12.52 11.43
C THR A 283 -8.63 -12.37 9.92
N ILE A 284 -9.47 -13.19 9.32
CA ILE A 284 -9.84 -13.08 7.92
C ILE A 284 -11.05 -12.15 7.80
N VAL A 285 -10.95 -11.10 7.00
CA VAL A 285 -12.00 -10.11 6.75
C VAL A 285 -12.43 -10.22 5.29
N ARG A 286 -13.55 -10.91 5.04
CA ARG A 286 -14.09 -11.04 3.69
C ARG A 286 -15.03 -9.88 3.39
N ILE A 287 -14.61 -9.04 2.44
CA ILE A 287 -15.40 -7.90 1.97
C ILE A 287 -16.23 -8.26 0.73
N PRO A 288 -17.40 -7.64 0.52
CA PRO A 288 -18.22 -7.87 -0.68
C PRO A 288 -17.46 -7.47 -1.96
N ASN A 289 -17.75 -8.13 -3.08
CA ASN A 289 -17.14 -7.75 -4.35
C ASN A 289 -17.86 -6.51 -4.93
N LYS A 290 -17.34 -5.31 -4.64
CA LYS A 290 -17.80 -4.05 -5.22
C LYS A 290 -16.62 -3.30 -5.83
N ARG A 291 -16.90 -2.46 -6.83
CA ARG A 291 -15.88 -1.65 -7.50
C ARG A 291 -15.33 -0.52 -6.61
N ASP A 292 -16.08 -0.12 -5.60
CA ASP A 292 -15.80 1.08 -4.79
C ASP A 292 -14.64 0.87 -3.79
N TYR A 293 -14.30 -0.39 -3.49
CA TYR A 293 -13.18 -0.78 -2.62
C TYR A 293 -12.55 -2.08 -3.13
N MET A 294 -11.23 -2.09 -3.29
CA MET A 294 -10.49 -3.23 -3.86
C MET A 294 -9.83 -4.12 -2.81
N HIS A 295 -9.57 -3.55 -1.63
CA HIS A 295 -8.79 -4.13 -0.55
C HIS A 295 -9.30 -3.66 0.82
N ILE A 296 -8.94 -4.33 1.90
CA ILE A 296 -9.38 -3.92 3.25
C ILE A 296 -8.77 -2.59 3.73
N ASP A 297 -7.56 -2.22 3.31
CA ASP A 297 -6.94 -0.93 3.65
C ASP A 297 -7.69 0.28 3.05
N THR A 298 -8.47 0.08 1.98
CA THR A 298 -9.37 1.09 1.42
C THR A 298 -10.64 1.24 2.24
N VAL A 299 -10.97 0.25 3.08
CA VAL A 299 -12.20 0.22 3.89
C VAL A 299 -11.93 0.74 5.31
N PHE A 300 -10.76 0.46 5.87
CA PHE A 300 -10.38 0.93 7.19
C PHE A 300 -8.86 0.99 7.37
N THR A 301 -8.39 1.90 8.22
CA THR A 301 -7.00 1.92 8.68
C THR A 301 -6.89 2.32 10.15
N GLN A 302 -5.79 1.91 10.79
CA GLN A 302 -5.48 2.28 12.16
C GLN A 302 -4.80 3.66 12.21
N VAL A 303 -5.29 4.54 13.07
CA VAL A 303 -4.72 5.89 13.28
C VAL A 303 -3.85 5.91 14.55
N LYS A 304 -4.35 5.31 15.62
CA LYS A 304 -3.63 4.98 16.86
C LYS A 304 -4.28 3.79 17.55
N LYS A 305 -3.74 3.34 18.69
CA LYS A 305 -4.21 2.10 19.35
C LYS A 305 -5.70 2.11 19.67
N ASP A 306 -6.25 3.26 20.03
CA ASP A 306 -7.65 3.50 20.37
C ASP A 306 -8.44 4.22 19.26
N VAL A 307 -7.87 4.49 18.08
CA VAL A 307 -8.56 5.23 17.01
C VAL A 307 -8.38 4.58 15.66
N TRP A 308 -9.50 4.36 14.99
CA TRP A 308 -9.57 3.84 13.63
C TRP A 308 -10.34 4.79 12.73
N VAL A 309 -10.05 4.76 11.43
CA VAL A 309 -10.94 5.29 10.40
C VAL A 309 -11.58 4.13 9.65
N MET A 310 -12.88 4.18 9.37
CA MET A 310 -13.56 3.15 8.58
C MET A 310 -14.72 3.68 7.74
N LEU A 311 -15.07 2.94 6.71
CA LEU A 311 -16.29 3.17 5.93
C LEU A 311 -17.54 2.75 6.72
N GLY A 312 -18.51 3.67 6.84
CA GLY A 312 -19.72 3.48 7.65
C GLY A 312 -20.63 2.32 7.23
N ASP A 313 -20.56 1.88 5.97
CA ASP A 313 -21.27 0.70 5.45
C ASP A 313 -21.01 -0.59 6.26
N PHE A 314 -19.86 -0.67 6.94
CA PHE A 314 -19.47 -1.82 7.76
C PHE A 314 -19.66 -1.61 9.27
N SER A 315 -20.36 -0.54 9.66
CA SER A 315 -20.73 -0.24 11.06
C SER A 315 -21.81 -1.18 11.61
N ARG A 316 -21.91 -1.24 12.94
CA ARG A 316 -22.98 -1.98 13.63
C ARG A 316 -24.37 -1.50 13.19
N GLU A 317 -24.58 -0.20 13.09
CA GLU A 317 -25.88 0.40 12.79
C GLU A 317 -26.37 0.02 11.39
N ARG A 318 -25.51 0.15 10.37
CA ARG A 318 -25.87 -0.19 8.98
C ARG A 318 -25.98 -1.69 8.75
N THR A 319 -25.14 -2.49 9.42
CA THR A 319 -25.23 -3.96 9.37
C THR A 319 -26.56 -4.46 9.94
N LYS A 320 -27.08 -3.80 10.99
CA LYS A 320 -28.42 -4.09 11.54
C LYS A 320 -29.54 -3.55 10.64
N GLY A 321 -29.41 -2.33 10.13
CA GLY A 321 -30.40 -1.68 9.25
C GLY A 321 -30.68 -2.44 7.94
N LEU A 322 -29.63 -3.02 7.32
CA LEU A 322 -29.76 -3.87 6.13
C LEU A 322 -30.50 -5.20 6.41
N GLN A 323 -30.63 -5.60 7.67
CA GLN A 323 -31.37 -6.81 8.07
C GLN A 323 -32.83 -6.53 8.44
N THR A 324 -33.28 -5.28 8.53
CA THR A 324 -34.52 -4.91 9.24
C THR A 324 -35.61 -4.20 8.44
N ASP A 325 -35.53 -4.09 7.11
CA ASP A 325 -36.73 -3.66 6.36
C ASP A 325 -37.63 -4.87 6.09
N ASP A 326 -38.69 -5.02 6.90
CA ASP A 326 -39.72 -6.05 6.75
C ASP A 326 -40.32 -6.05 5.33
N ILE A 327 -40.34 -4.89 4.67
CA ILE A 327 -40.79 -4.73 3.28
C ILE A 327 -39.78 -5.38 2.33
N HIS A 328 -38.48 -5.12 2.46
CA HIS A 328 -37.45 -5.79 1.63
C HIS A 328 -37.44 -7.30 1.83
N ARG A 329 -37.63 -7.76 3.08
CA ARG A 329 -37.72 -9.18 3.41
C ARG A 329 -38.96 -9.82 2.79
N ALA A 330 -40.12 -9.16 2.90
CA ALA A 330 -41.37 -9.60 2.29
C ALA A 330 -41.31 -9.62 0.75
N LEU A 331 -40.61 -8.65 0.16
CA LEU A 331 -40.40 -8.56 -1.29
C LEU A 331 -39.32 -9.53 -1.81
N ARG A 332 -38.66 -10.30 -0.94
CA ARG A 332 -37.52 -11.18 -1.28
C ARG A 332 -36.46 -10.46 -2.11
N ILE A 333 -36.22 -9.17 -1.81
CA ILE A 333 -35.10 -8.43 -2.37
C ILE A 333 -33.85 -8.98 -1.67
N GLN A 334 -33.37 -10.14 -2.15
CA GLN A 334 -32.19 -10.80 -1.61
C GLN A 334 -30.97 -9.98 -2.01
N THR A 335 -30.27 -9.40 -1.04
CA THR A 335 -28.82 -9.21 -1.19
C THR A 335 -28.22 -10.62 -1.29
N HIS A 336 -27.44 -10.88 -2.35
CA HIS A 336 -26.87 -12.21 -2.55
C HIS A 336 -26.01 -12.58 -1.33
N LYS A 337 -26.05 -13.85 -0.89
CA LYS A 337 -25.20 -14.35 0.21
C LYS A 337 -23.70 -14.09 -0.01
N ALA A 338 -23.28 -13.93 -1.28
CA ALA A 338 -21.92 -13.62 -1.67
C ALA A 338 -21.48 -12.18 -1.35
N ASP A 339 -22.42 -11.29 -1.02
CA ASP A 339 -22.19 -9.85 -0.81
C ASP A 339 -22.19 -9.46 0.67
N ARG A 340 -22.04 -10.42 1.59
CA ARG A 340 -22.02 -10.17 3.03
C ARG A 340 -20.59 -10.14 3.56
N LEU A 341 -20.32 -9.15 4.40
CA LEU A 341 -19.14 -9.11 5.26
C LEU A 341 -19.10 -10.39 6.10
N GLU A 342 -17.96 -11.07 6.13
CA GLU A 342 -17.72 -12.25 6.95
C GLU A 342 -16.35 -12.09 7.63
N ILE A 343 -16.34 -12.08 8.96
CA ILE A 343 -15.13 -11.86 9.76
C ILE A 343 -14.91 -13.08 10.64
N ILE A 344 -13.76 -13.71 10.50
CA ILE A 344 -13.40 -14.97 11.16
C ILE A 344 -12.01 -14.85 11.77
N GLN A 345 -11.91 -14.93 13.08
CA GLN A 345 -10.67 -14.89 13.84
C GLN A 345 -10.24 -16.29 14.27
N PHE A 346 -8.97 -16.57 14.05
CA PHE A 346 -8.30 -17.82 14.39
C PHE A 346 -7.19 -17.58 15.39
N GLU A 347 -7.09 -18.48 16.35
CA GLU A 347 -5.95 -18.58 17.27
C GLU A 347 -5.12 -19.80 16.86
N LYS A 348 -3.80 -19.65 16.82
CA LYS A 348 -2.86 -20.72 16.47
C LYS A 348 -3.03 -21.96 17.36
N ALA A 349 -3.39 -21.75 18.63
CA ALA A 349 -3.60 -22.82 19.60
C ALA A 349 -4.90 -23.62 19.34
N ASP A 350 -5.90 -23.02 18.69
CA ASP A 350 -7.19 -23.67 18.40
C ASP A 350 -7.80 -23.14 17.10
N THR A 351 -7.31 -23.64 15.98
CA THR A 351 -7.84 -23.27 14.66
C THR A 351 -9.17 -23.96 14.33
N ALA A 352 -9.60 -24.94 15.13
CA ALA A 352 -10.85 -25.68 14.90
C ALA A 352 -12.10 -24.93 15.39
N HIS A 353 -11.93 -23.98 16.32
CA HIS A 353 -13.03 -23.20 16.91
C HIS A 353 -12.80 -21.69 16.73
N PRO A 354 -12.97 -21.15 15.51
CA PRO A 354 -12.78 -19.73 15.26
C PRO A 354 -13.86 -18.87 15.92
N ARG A 355 -13.51 -17.62 16.21
CA ARG A 355 -14.43 -16.58 16.68
C ARG A 355 -14.97 -15.79 15.48
N PHE A 356 -16.25 -15.44 15.53
CA PHE A 356 -16.93 -14.65 14.49
C PHE A 356 -17.30 -13.26 15.02
N PHE A 357 -17.28 -12.27 14.14
CA PHE A 357 -17.70 -10.90 14.44
C PHE A 357 -18.89 -10.50 13.56
N GLU A 358 -19.82 -9.72 14.11
CA GLU A 358 -21.02 -9.29 13.39
C GLU A 358 -20.75 -8.09 12.49
N SER A 359 -19.86 -7.19 12.89
CA SER A 359 -19.45 -6.01 12.12
C SER A 359 -17.94 -5.81 12.12
N LEU A 360 -17.46 -4.95 11.22
CA LEU A 360 -16.06 -4.53 11.22
C LEU A 360 -15.74 -3.71 12.46
N GLU A 361 -16.66 -2.84 12.88
CA GLU A 361 -16.54 -2.04 14.09
C GLU A 361 -16.29 -2.92 15.35
N ASP A 362 -16.97 -4.07 15.46
CA ASP A 362 -16.74 -5.03 16.55
C ASP A 362 -15.31 -5.57 16.56
N LEU A 363 -14.78 -5.91 15.39
CA LEU A 363 -13.42 -6.39 15.24
C LEU A 363 -12.42 -5.30 15.64
N LEU A 364 -12.59 -4.07 15.16
CA LEU A 364 -11.66 -2.98 15.44
C LEU A 364 -11.60 -2.64 16.93
N ILE A 365 -12.76 -2.62 17.60
CA ILE A 365 -12.85 -2.46 19.06
C ILE A 365 -12.15 -3.61 19.78
N ASP A 366 -12.40 -4.85 19.36
CA ASP A 366 -11.76 -6.04 19.96
C ASP A 366 -10.24 -6.01 19.83
N VAL A 367 -9.70 -5.61 18.67
CA VAL A 367 -8.26 -5.44 18.46
C VAL A 367 -7.70 -4.40 19.44
N SER A 368 -8.32 -3.22 19.53
CA SER A 368 -7.89 -2.16 20.45
C SER A 368 -7.88 -2.61 21.91
N VAL A 369 -8.92 -3.32 22.35
CA VAL A 369 -9.06 -3.74 23.75
C VAL A 369 -8.21 -4.97 24.05
N SER A 370 -8.38 -6.04 23.30
CA SER A 370 -7.82 -7.36 23.58
C SER A 370 -6.33 -7.46 23.21
N ASP A 371 -5.89 -6.77 22.15
CA ASP A 371 -4.51 -6.88 21.66
C ASP A 371 -3.64 -5.68 22.03
N LEU A 372 -4.23 -4.49 22.12
CA LEU A 372 -3.50 -3.24 22.35
C LEU A 372 -3.71 -2.67 23.77
N GLY A 373 -4.59 -3.27 24.57
CA GLY A 373 -4.80 -2.94 25.98
C GLY A 373 -5.53 -1.61 26.22
N CYS A 374 -6.29 -1.10 25.25
CA CYS A 374 -7.12 0.09 25.42
C CYS A 374 -8.36 -0.22 26.27
N ALA A 375 -8.87 0.79 26.99
CA ALA A 375 -10.19 0.69 27.59
C ALA A 375 -11.26 0.77 26.48
N ALA A 376 -12.34 0.00 26.60
CA ALA A 376 -13.37 -0.08 25.55
C ALA A 376 -14.07 1.27 25.32
N GLU A 377 -14.23 2.06 26.38
CA GLU A 377 -14.80 3.41 26.36
C GLU A 377 -13.91 4.46 25.67
N ASP A 378 -12.61 4.21 25.54
CA ASP A 378 -11.66 5.12 24.89
C ASP A 378 -11.56 4.86 23.38
N VAL A 379 -12.02 3.69 22.91
CA VAL A 379 -11.94 3.34 21.49
C VAL A 379 -12.90 4.20 20.67
N ARG A 380 -12.36 4.89 19.66
CA ARG A 380 -13.10 5.79 18.78
C ARG A 380 -12.97 5.35 17.33
N ILE A 381 -14.10 5.43 16.62
CA ILE A 381 -14.20 5.10 15.21
C ILE A 381 -14.56 6.37 14.46
N ILE A 382 -13.67 6.84 13.61
CA ILE A 382 -13.88 7.98 12.71
C ILE A 382 -14.49 7.42 11.43
N LEU A 383 -15.69 7.88 11.06
CA LEU A 383 -16.36 7.42 9.86
C LEU A 383 -15.96 8.25 8.65
N SER A 384 -15.65 7.58 7.54
CA SER A 384 -15.46 8.23 6.25
C SER A 384 -16.69 9.04 5.86
N GLY A 385 -16.44 10.27 5.37
CA GLY A 385 -17.50 11.20 4.98
C GLY A 385 -18.44 11.60 6.13
N ASN A 386 -18.06 11.34 7.38
CA ASN A 386 -18.91 11.48 8.57
C ASN A 386 -20.23 10.67 8.49
N ASP A 387 -20.23 9.56 7.74
CA ASP A 387 -21.41 8.75 7.41
C ASP A 387 -22.57 9.53 6.76
N GLU A 388 -22.27 10.70 6.18
CA GLU A 388 -23.25 11.59 5.58
C GLU A 388 -23.35 11.36 4.06
N PHE A 389 -24.50 10.91 3.57
CA PHE A 389 -24.73 10.80 2.13
C PHE A 389 -24.83 12.18 1.46
N PRO A 390 -24.21 12.41 0.28
CA PRO A 390 -23.42 11.49 -0.53
C PRO A 390 -21.91 11.56 -0.29
N TYR A 391 -21.47 12.23 0.79
CA TYR A 391 -20.06 12.44 1.07
C TYR A 391 -19.33 11.15 1.43
N ASP A 392 -19.98 10.25 2.18
CA ASP A 392 -19.51 8.90 2.47
C ASP A 392 -19.03 8.16 1.20
N ALA A 393 -19.88 8.05 0.18
CA ALA A 393 -19.56 7.38 -1.07
C ALA A 393 -18.50 8.13 -1.89
N ARG A 394 -18.53 9.47 -1.87
CA ARG A 394 -17.59 10.30 -2.65
C ARG A 394 -16.19 10.29 -2.08
N GLU A 395 -16.06 10.42 -0.76
CA GLU A 395 -14.76 10.44 -0.09
C GLU A 395 -14.17 9.04 0.04
N GLN A 396 -14.99 8.00 0.08
CA GLN A 396 -14.54 6.63 -0.09
C GLN A 396 -13.89 6.41 -1.46
N TRP A 397 -14.48 6.96 -2.54
CA TRP A 397 -13.91 6.87 -3.89
C TRP A 397 -12.51 7.51 -3.99
N THR A 398 -12.23 8.49 -3.13
CA THR A 398 -10.95 9.18 -3.02
C THR A 398 -10.16 8.75 -1.79
N ASP A 399 -10.34 7.50 -1.37
CA ASP A 399 -9.48 6.80 -0.40
C ASP A 399 -9.38 7.47 0.99
N SER A 400 -10.48 8.06 1.48
CA SER A 400 -10.56 8.68 2.82
C SER A 400 -10.18 7.77 3.99
N CYS A 401 -10.34 6.45 3.84
CA CYS A 401 -9.90 5.49 4.86
C CYS A 401 -8.44 5.05 4.69
N ASN A 402 -7.78 5.32 3.57
CA ASN A 402 -6.45 4.77 3.25
C ASN A 402 -5.31 5.68 3.74
N LEU A 403 -5.22 5.82 5.06
CA LEU A 403 -4.28 6.73 5.72
C LEU A 403 -2.96 6.03 6.05
N LEU A 404 -1.85 6.77 5.94
CA LEU A 404 -0.55 6.30 6.43
C LEU A 404 -0.26 6.90 7.81
N ALA A 405 -0.17 6.07 8.84
CA ALA A 405 0.41 6.49 10.11
C ALA A 405 1.94 6.62 10.00
N LEU A 406 2.46 7.84 10.20
CA LEU A 406 3.90 8.08 10.37
C LEU A 406 4.36 7.69 11.78
N ARG A 407 3.45 7.80 12.75
CA ARG A 407 3.52 7.27 14.10
C ARG A 407 2.14 7.36 14.72
N GLU A 408 2.00 6.86 15.94
CA GLU A 408 0.76 6.88 16.69
C GLU A 408 0.15 8.30 16.73
N GLY A 409 -1.07 8.41 16.20
CA GLY A 409 -1.85 9.65 16.14
C GLY A 409 -1.44 10.62 15.04
N VAL A 410 -0.36 10.39 14.29
CA VAL A 410 0.08 11.30 13.21
C VAL A 410 -0.05 10.59 11.86
N VAL A 411 -1.09 10.96 11.11
CA VAL A 411 -1.50 10.28 9.86
C VAL A 411 -1.53 11.22 8.67
N LEU A 412 -1.35 10.66 7.47
CA LEU A 412 -1.46 11.37 6.20
C LEU A 412 -2.79 11.04 5.52
N GLY A 413 -3.50 12.08 5.07
CA GLY A 413 -4.72 11.95 4.28
C GLY A 413 -4.77 12.98 3.16
N TYR A 414 -5.76 12.85 2.27
CA TYR A 414 -5.97 13.78 1.17
C TYR A 414 -6.76 15.02 1.61
N ASP A 415 -6.37 16.18 1.09
CA ASP A 415 -7.01 17.48 1.34
C ASP A 415 -8.44 17.60 0.79
N ARG A 416 -8.84 16.71 -0.13
CA ARG A 416 -10.17 16.74 -0.76
C ARG A 416 -11.29 16.05 0.04
N ASN A 417 -10.94 15.35 1.12
CA ASN A 417 -11.88 14.59 1.93
C ASN A 417 -12.38 15.48 3.09
N ASP A 418 -13.15 16.52 2.75
CA ASP A 418 -13.54 17.59 3.66
C ASP A 418 -14.37 17.09 4.87
N ARG A 419 -15.31 16.17 4.65
CA ARG A 419 -16.17 15.64 5.72
C ARG A 419 -15.44 14.66 6.62
N THR A 420 -14.58 13.82 6.06
CA THR A 420 -13.67 12.98 6.85
C THR A 420 -12.75 13.87 7.68
N THR A 421 -12.22 14.95 7.11
CA THR A 421 -11.39 15.94 7.83
C THR A 421 -12.16 16.58 8.99
N GLU A 422 -13.44 16.92 8.80
CA GLU A 422 -14.28 17.40 9.90
C GLU A 422 -14.49 16.33 10.97
N ALA A 423 -14.69 15.06 10.60
CA ALA A 423 -14.81 13.97 11.56
C ALA A 423 -13.51 13.80 12.39
N PHE A 424 -12.33 13.96 11.79
CA PHE A 424 -11.05 14.02 12.51
C PHE A 424 -10.99 15.21 13.49
N ARG A 425 -11.42 16.40 13.05
CA ARG A 425 -11.48 17.60 13.91
C ARG A 425 -12.42 17.39 15.10
N MET A 426 -13.59 16.80 14.87
CA MET A 426 -14.56 16.44 15.91
C MET A 426 -14.00 15.38 16.88
N ALA A 427 -13.14 14.48 16.40
CA ALA A 427 -12.40 13.52 17.21
C ALA A 427 -11.20 14.13 17.95
N GLY A 428 -10.97 15.43 17.83
CA GLY A 428 -9.92 16.17 18.55
C GLY A 428 -8.55 16.15 17.88
N PHE A 429 -8.47 15.82 16.58
CA PHE A 429 -7.22 15.89 15.84
C PHE A 429 -6.93 17.30 15.33
N ASP A 430 -5.66 17.69 15.40
CA ASP A 430 -5.14 18.86 14.71
C ASP A 430 -5.09 18.59 13.20
N ILE A 431 -5.52 19.58 12.41
CA ILE A 431 -5.52 19.48 10.95
C ILE A 431 -4.48 20.44 10.40
N VAL A 432 -3.49 19.91 9.68
CA VAL A 432 -2.38 20.72 9.15
C VAL A 432 -2.15 20.44 7.67
N ASP A 433 -2.10 21.47 6.85
CA ASP A 433 -1.68 21.35 5.45
C ASP A 433 -0.16 21.11 5.36
N VAL A 434 0.25 20.17 4.52
CA VAL A 434 1.66 19.76 4.39
C VAL A 434 2.60 20.92 4.02
N ARG A 435 2.15 21.91 3.24
CA ARG A 435 3.00 23.03 2.82
C ARG A 435 3.34 23.91 4.02
N THR A 436 2.35 24.14 4.88
CA THR A 436 2.54 24.87 6.14
C THR A 436 3.44 24.08 7.08
N LEU A 437 3.19 22.77 7.24
CA LEU A 437 4.01 21.90 8.08
C LEU A 437 5.47 21.90 7.64
N LEU A 438 5.76 21.73 6.35
CA LEU A 438 7.12 21.73 5.82
C LEU A 438 7.83 23.07 6.03
N ALA A 439 7.10 24.19 5.92
CA ALA A 439 7.65 25.51 6.19
C ALA A 439 8.01 25.71 7.67
N ASP A 440 7.17 25.21 8.58
CA ASP A 440 7.42 25.24 10.03
C ASP A 440 8.58 24.33 10.43
N LEU A 441 8.63 23.13 9.85
CA LEU A 441 9.74 22.20 10.03
C LEU A 441 11.04 22.81 9.51
N GLU A 442 11.09 23.37 8.30
CA GLU A 442 12.30 24.00 7.74
C GLU A 442 12.79 25.15 8.61
N ALA A 443 11.88 26.03 9.04
CA ALA A 443 12.19 27.17 9.89
C ALA A 443 12.56 26.78 11.34
N GLY A 444 12.37 25.53 11.74
CA GLY A 444 12.60 25.07 13.11
C GLY A 444 11.58 25.60 14.12
N ARG A 445 10.41 26.04 13.66
CA ARG A 445 9.29 26.44 14.54
C ARG A 445 8.60 25.23 15.18
N LEU A 446 8.70 24.08 14.51
CA LEU A 446 8.11 22.81 14.93
C LEU A 446 9.12 21.68 14.72
N SER A 447 9.00 20.62 15.52
CA SER A 447 9.68 19.34 15.31
C SER A 447 8.65 18.27 15.00
N VAL A 448 9.01 17.27 14.18
CA VAL A 448 8.15 16.11 13.90
C VAL A 448 7.74 15.34 15.16
N ASP A 449 8.54 15.43 16.23
CA ASP A 449 8.28 14.79 17.52
C ASP A 449 7.24 15.55 18.37
N ALA A 450 7.00 16.83 18.06
CA ALA A 450 6.04 17.66 18.79
C ALA A 450 4.58 17.49 18.32
N LEU A 451 4.37 16.93 17.13
CA LEU A 451 3.04 16.63 16.60
C LEU A 451 2.32 15.62 17.49
N ASN A 452 1.03 15.73 17.73
CA ASN A 452 0.26 14.71 18.44
C ASN A 452 -1.16 14.75 17.90
N ASP A 453 -1.77 13.58 17.70
CA ASP A 453 -3.13 13.49 17.15
C ASP A 453 -3.34 14.47 15.98
N THR A 454 -2.54 14.33 14.92
CA THR A 454 -2.51 15.25 13.78
C THR A 454 -2.86 14.52 12.47
N LEU A 455 -3.85 15.03 11.74
CA LEU A 455 -4.09 14.69 10.35
C LEU A 455 -3.36 15.69 9.46
N VAL A 456 -2.34 15.23 8.74
CA VAL A 456 -1.62 16.02 7.74
C VAL A 456 -2.32 15.87 6.40
N LEU A 457 -2.83 16.99 5.88
CA LEU A 457 -3.51 17.04 4.60
C LEU A 457 -2.51 17.23 3.46
N MET A 458 -2.62 16.36 2.48
CA MET A 458 -1.78 16.31 1.30
C MET A 458 -2.59 16.73 0.06
N PRO A 459 -2.01 17.55 -0.83
CA PRO A 459 -2.64 17.90 -2.10
C PRO A 459 -2.95 16.66 -2.95
N SER A 460 -4.13 16.62 -3.54
CA SER A 460 -4.70 15.37 -4.07
C SER A 460 -5.49 15.51 -5.39
N ALA A 461 -5.25 16.56 -6.17
CA ALA A 461 -5.98 16.82 -7.41
C ALA A 461 -5.82 15.70 -8.44
N GLU A 462 -4.62 15.14 -8.59
CA GLU A 462 -4.30 14.10 -9.57
C GLU A 462 -4.03 12.73 -8.93
N LEU A 463 -3.29 12.67 -7.81
CA LEU A 463 -2.88 11.41 -7.19
C LEU A 463 -4.06 10.58 -6.71
N SER A 464 -5.11 11.20 -6.16
CA SER A 464 -6.32 10.49 -5.75
C SER A 464 -7.11 9.91 -6.94
N ARG A 465 -6.89 10.40 -8.17
CA ARG A 465 -7.52 9.82 -9.38
C ARG A 465 -6.90 8.46 -9.74
N ALA A 466 -5.72 8.14 -9.21
CA ALA A 466 -5.10 6.84 -9.35
C ALA A 466 -5.73 5.75 -8.45
N ARG A 467 -6.69 6.10 -7.57
CA ARG A 467 -7.40 5.20 -6.63
C ARG A 467 -6.48 4.46 -5.66
N GLY A 468 -5.75 5.23 -4.86
CA GLY A 468 -5.03 4.74 -3.70
C GLY A 468 -4.57 5.90 -2.82
N GLY A 469 -4.55 5.68 -1.50
CA GLY A 469 -4.07 6.66 -0.52
C GLY A 469 -2.60 6.48 -0.16
N PHE A 470 -2.19 7.13 0.94
CA PHE A 470 -0.80 7.07 1.40
C PHE A 470 -0.42 5.71 1.97
N HIS A 471 -1.39 4.91 2.43
CA HIS A 471 -1.13 3.54 2.85
C HIS A 471 -0.75 2.68 1.64
N CYS A 472 -1.50 2.78 0.53
CA CYS A 472 -1.21 2.07 -0.72
C CYS A 472 0.16 2.44 -1.31
N MET A 473 0.57 3.71 -1.20
CA MET A 473 1.85 4.20 -1.75
C MET A 473 3.08 3.82 -0.92
N SER A 474 2.90 3.06 0.16
CA SER A 474 3.94 2.81 1.16
C SER A 474 4.06 1.35 1.50
N MET A 475 5.29 0.84 1.45
CA MET A 475 5.65 -0.44 2.06
C MET A 475 6.61 -0.18 3.23
N PRO A 476 6.10 -0.04 4.47
CA PRO A 476 6.96 0.03 5.65
C PRO A 476 7.92 -1.15 5.71
N LEU A 477 9.19 -0.86 5.98
CA LEU A 477 10.21 -1.88 6.25
C LEU A 477 10.56 -1.93 7.73
N LEU A 478 10.48 -0.81 8.44
CA LEU A 478 10.78 -0.74 9.86
C LEU A 478 9.83 0.22 10.56
N ARG A 479 9.16 -0.28 11.60
CA ARG A 479 8.40 0.50 12.58
C ARG A 479 8.87 0.15 13.99
N ASP A 480 8.82 1.12 14.89
CA ASP A 480 8.99 0.87 16.33
C ASP A 480 7.88 -0.08 16.82
N GLU A 481 8.18 -0.90 17.84
CA GLU A 481 7.21 -1.86 18.41
C GLU A 481 6.01 -1.19 19.10
#